data_AF-A0A3C0GUJ4-F1
#
_entry.id   AF-A0A3C0GUJ4-F1
#
_cell.length_a   1.000
_cell.length_b   1.000
_cell.length_c   1.000
_cell.angle_alpha   90.00
_cell.angle_beta   90.00
_cell.angle_gamma   90.00
#
_symmetry.space_group_name_H-M   'P 1'
#
loop_
_entity.id
_entity.type
_entity.pdbx_description
1 polymer ?
#
loop_
_entity_poly.entity_id
_entity_poly.type
_entity_poly.pdbx_seq_one_letter_code
_entity_poly.pdbx_strand_id
1 'polypeptide(L)'
;VESAAQKFWDATRAFEVGEASDKPKYYCLSMLPYPSGALHMGHVRNYTIGDVISRYKRMTGYNVLQPMGWDAFGLPAENAAIKNKTAPAKWTYANIEHMRGQFKAMGYAIDWSREFATCTPEYYVHEQRMFTRLMRKGLAYRRNAVVNWDPV
;
A
#
# COMPACT_ATOMS: atom_id res chain seq x y z
N VAL A 1 25.41 -8.55 -6.76
CA VAL A 1 24.63 -9.74 -6.35
C VAL A 1 23.16 -9.39 -6.14
N GLU A 2 22.83 -8.43 -5.26
CA GLU A 2 21.44 -8.01 -4.97
C GLU A 2 20.63 -7.68 -6.22
N SER A 3 21.13 -6.77 -7.06
CA SER A 3 20.46 -6.36 -8.30
C SER A 3 20.25 -7.51 -9.29
N ALA A 4 21.15 -8.50 -9.31
CA ALA A 4 21.00 -9.69 -10.15
C ALA A 4 19.88 -10.60 -9.63
N ALA A 5 19.79 -10.80 -8.31
CA ALA A 5 18.70 -11.57 -7.69
C ALA A 5 17.34 -10.90 -7.87
N GLN A 6 17.26 -9.58 -7.68
CA GLN A 6 16.05 -8.78 -7.90
C GLN A 6 15.57 -8.89 -9.36
N LYS A 7 16.47 -8.70 -10.33
CA LYS A 7 16.16 -8.89 -11.76
C LYS A 7 15.67 -10.30 -12.07
N PHE A 8 16.27 -11.32 -11.45
CA PHE A 8 15.83 -12.70 -11.62
C PHE A 8 14.40 -12.91 -11.10
N TRP A 9 14.08 -12.42 -9.90
CA TRP A 9 12.74 -12.53 -9.34
C TRP A 9 11.68 -11.77 -10.15
N ASP A 10 12.02 -10.57 -10.65
CA ASP A 10 11.14 -9.80 -11.52
C ASP A 10 10.91 -10.53 -12.86
N ALA A 11 11.97 -10.99 -13.52
CA ALA A 11 11.88 -11.68 -14.82
C ALA A 11 11.09 -13.00 -14.74
N THR A 12 11.15 -13.68 -13.60
CA THR A 12 10.42 -14.94 -13.35
C THR A 12 9.05 -14.71 -12.71
N ARG A 13 8.66 -13.46 -12.46
CA ARG A 13 7.43 -13.09 -11.73
C ARG A 13 7.30 -13.86 -10.42
N ALA A 14 8.44 -14.05 -9.73
CA ALA A 14 8.59 -15.03 -8.66
C ALA A 14 7.59 -14.84 -7.51
N PHE A 15 7.17 -13.59 -7.26
CA PHE A 15 6.30 -13.23 -6.14
C PHE A 15 4.84 -13.03 -6.52
N GLU A 16 4.50 -13.06 -7.80
CA GLU A 16 3.11 -13.00 -8.25
C GLU A 16 2.39 -14.30 -7.92
N VAL A 17 1.14 -14.19 -7.47
CA VAL A 17 0.34 -15.34 -7.07
C VAL A 17 -1.06 -15.28 -7.67
N GLY A 18 -1.60 -16.45 -8.00
CA GLY A 18 -2.99 -16.61 -8.44
C GLY A 18 -3.80 -17.48 -7.47
N GLU A 19 -5.12 -17.40 -7.59
CA GLU A 19 -6.08 -18.14 -6.78
C GLU A 19 -6.25 -19.61 -7.20
N ALA A 20 -5.64 -20.02 -8.32
CA ALA A 20 -5.74 -21.37 -8.88
C ALA A 20 -4.72 -22.38 -8.31
N SER A 21 -3.86 -21.97 -7.38
CA SER A 21 -2.87 -22.88 -6.78
C SER A 21 -3.54 -23.91 -5.85
N ASP A 22 -3.05 -25.15 -5.92
CA ASP A 22 -3.39 -26.28 -5.04
C ASP A 22 -2.72 -26.19 -3.65
N LYS A 23 -1.75 -25.29 -3.48
CA LYS A 23 -1.06 -25.05 -2.21
C LYS A 23 -1.96 -24.34 -1.20
N PRO A 24 -1.77 -24.56 0.11
CA PRO A 24 -2.49 -23.81 1.14
C PRO A 24 -2.18 -22.32 1.01
N LYS A 25 -3.24 -21.48 1.03
CA LYS A 25 -3.09 -20.01 0.94
C LYS A 25 -2.48 -19.42 2.21
N TYR A 26 -1.72 -18.35 2.06
CA TYR A 26 -1.30 -17.49 3.17
C TYR A 26 -1.32 -16.04 2.71
N TYR A 27 -1.92 -15.15 3.51
CA TYR A 27 -1.91 -13.71 3.25
C TYR A 27 -1.08 -13.02 4.33
N CYS A 28 0.10 -12.54 3.96
CA CYS A 28 0.96 -11.73 4.82
C CYS A 28 0.81 -10.25 4.46
N LEU A 29 0.24 -9.46 5.36
CA LEU A 29 0.03 -8.02 5.15
C LEU A 29 0.81 -7.22 6.18
N SER A 30 1.62 -6.29 5.71
CA SER A 30 2.12 -5.17 6.51
C SER A 30 1.21 -3.97 6.30
N MET A 31 1.02 -3.13 7.33
CA MET A 31 0.27 -1.87 7.16
C MET A 31 0.90 -1.05 6.03
N LEU A 32 0.05 -0.56 5.12
CA LEU A 32 0.44 0.23 3.96
C LEU A 32 1.02 1.61 4.36
N PRO A 33 2.01 2.13 3.62
CA PRO A 33 2.62 3.42 3.90
C PRO A 33 1.79 4.59 3.36
N TYR A 34 1.88 5.73 4.05
CA TYR A 34 1.58 7.03 3.45
C TYR A 34 2.71 7.43 2.48
N PRO A 35 2.42 7.89 1.26
CA PRO A 35 3.43 8.35 0.30
C PRO A 35 3.91 9.77 0.63
N SER A 36 4.48 9.95 1.81
CA SER A 36 4.86 11.26 2.37
C SER A 36 6.26 11.74 1.96
N GLY A 37 7.01 10.97 1.17
CA GLY A 37 8.35 11.31 0.70
C GLY A 37 9.19 10.07 0.42
N ALA A 38 9.97 9.65 1.42
CA ALA A 38 10.88 8.51 1.33
C ALA A 38 10.66 7.51 2.48
N LEU A 39 11.13 6.28 2.29
CA LEU A 39 11.18 5.30 3.36
C LEU A 39 12.10 5.77 4.50
N HIS A 40 11.71 5.46 5.74
CA HIS A 40 12.49 5.68 6.95
C HIS A 40 12.71 4.34 7.66
N MET A 41 13.57 4.28 8.69
CA MET A 41 13.91 3.00 9.34
C MET A 41 12.70 2.25 9.94
N GLY A 42 11.67 2.97 10.40
CA GLY A 42 10.39 2.35 10.78
C GLY A 42 9.74 1.53 9.65
N HIS A 43 9.75 2.05 8.42
CA HIS A 43 9.30 1.32 7.24
C HIS A 43 10.16 0.07 7.03
N VAL A 44 11.48 0.23 6.99
CA VAL A 44 12.42 -0.89 6.78
C VAL A 44 12.16 -2.01 7.79
N ARG A 45 12.02 -1.69 9.07
CA ARG A 45 11.70 -2.66 10.11
C ARG A 45 10.38 -3.38 9.86
N ASN A 46 9.31 -2.62 9.61
CA ASN A 46 7.96 -3.17 9.42
C ASN A 46 7.91 -4.15 8.25
N TYR A 47 8.39 -3.72 7.08
CA TYR A 47 8.28 -4.50 5.85
C TYR A 47 9.28 -5.66 5.79
N THR A 48 10.45 -5.54 6.43
CA THR A 48 11.40 -6.66 6.56
C THR A 48 10.79 -7.79 7.39
N ILE A 49 10.07 -7.49 8.48
CA ILE A 49 9.39 -8.52 9.30
C ILE A 49 8.36 -9.27 8.45
N GLY A 50 7.51 -8.53 7.71
CA GLY A 50 6.55 -9.14 6.79
C GLY A 50 7.22 -10.01 5.73
N ASP A 51 8.32 -9.54 5.16
CA ASP A 51 9.07 -10.25 4.12
C ASP A 51 9.69 -11.57 4.61
N VAL A 52 10.29 -11.55 5.80
CA VAL A 52 10.84 -12.76 6.44
C VAL A 52 9.74 -13.81 6.62
N ILE A 53 8.57 -13.41 7.12
CA ILE A 53 7.43 -14.31 7.31
C ILE A 53 6.95 -14.87 5.97
N SER A 54 6.81 -14.03 4.95
CA SER A 54 6.35 -14.45 3.62
C SER A 54 7.30 -15.42 2.94
N ARG A 55 8.61 -15.15 2.99
CA ARG A 55 9.63 -16.04 2.44
C ARG A 55 9.64 -17.39 3.18
N TYR A 56 9.57 -17.38 4.51
CA TYR A 56 9.45 -18.60 5.30
C TYR A 56 8.20 -19.41 4.93
N LYS A 57 7.04 -18.76 4.79
CA LYS A 57 5.79 -19.43 4.39
C LYS A 57 5.86 -20.00 2.97
N ARG A 58 6.48 -19.29 2.02
CA ARG A 58 6.73 -19.81 0.67
C ARG A 58 7.63 -21.04 0.69
N MET A 59 8.72 -21.01 1.45
CA MET A 59 9.65 -22.14 1.57
C MET A 59 9.03 -23.35 2.28
N THR A 60 7.97 -23.15 3.08
CA THR A 60 7.21 -24.21 3.75
C THR A 60 5.96 -24.64 2.97
N GLY A 61 5.88 -24.30 1.67
CA GLY A 61 4.90 -24.87 0.75
C GLY A 61 3.60 -24.09 0.57
N TYR A 62 3.48 -22.87 1.10
CA TYR A 62 2.28 -22.05 0.96
C TYR A 62 2.26 -21.23 -0.33
N ASN A 63 1.05 -20.97 -0.86
CA ASN A 63 0.80 -19.93 -1.86
C ASN A 63 0.63 -18.59 -1.13
N VAL A 64 1.68 -17.78 -1.10
CA VAL A 64 1.76 -16.58 -0.26
C VAL A 64 1.50 -15.31 -1.05
N LEU A 65 0.44 -14.60 -0.69
CA LEU A 65 0.19 -13.22 -1.11
C LEU A 65 0.80 -12.25 -0.08
N GLN A 66 1.79 -11.47 -0.53
CA GLN A 66 2.28 -10.27 0.15
C GLN A 66 2.08 -9.08 -0.79
N PRO A 67 0.99 -8.31 -0.65
CA PRO A 67 0.71 -7.17 -1.50
C PRO A 67 1.37 -5.90 -0.94
N MET A 68 1.34 -4.85 -1.75
CA MET A 68 1.64 -3.49 -1.34
C MET A 68 0.63 -2.54 -1.96
N GLY A 69 0.41 -1.41 -1.31
CA GLY A 69 -0.40 -0.31 -1.83
C GLY A 69 -0.02 0.98 -1.13
N TRP A 70 -0.73 2.05 -1.42
CA TRP A 70 -0.40 3.39 -0.93
C TRP A 70 -1.61 4.03 -0.26
N ASP A 71 -1.47 4.41 1.00
CA ASP A 71 -2.49 5.17 1.70
C ASP A 71 -2.32 6.65 1.35
N ALA A 72 -2.98 7.06 0.27
CA ALA A 72 -2.58 8.21 -0.54
C ALA A 72 -3.50 9.44 -0.41
N PHE A 73 -4.45 9.43 0.53
CA PHE A 73 -5.26 10.60 0.89
C PHE A 73 -4.86 11.19 2.25
N GLY A 74 -5.41 12.36 2.57
CA GLY A 74 -5.34 12.96 3.90
C GLY A 74 -4.27 14.03 4.08
N LEU A 75 -4.27 14.61 5.28
CA LEU A 75 -3.46 15.76 5.67
C LEU A 75 -1.94 15.59 5.41
N PRO A 76 -1.31 14.42 5.61
CA PRO A 76 0.12 14.28 5.36
C PRO A 76 0.51 14.58 3.91
N ALA A 77 -0.26 14.06 2.93
CA ALA A 77 -0.01 14.28 1.51
C ALA A 77 -0.32 15.72 1.11
N GLU A 78 -1.42 16.28 1.63
CA GLU A 78 -1.85 17.65 1.37
C GLU A 78 -0.86 18.69 1.94
N ASN A 79 -0.49 18.58 3.21
CA ASN A 79 0.45 19.49 3.88
C ASN A 79 1.83 19.46 3.21
N ALA A 80 2.30 18.28 2.82
CA ALA A 80 3.56 18.14 2.11
C ALA A 80 3.51 18.79 0.71
N ALA A 81 2.40 18.67 0.00
CA ALA A 81 2.22 19.32 -1.30
C ALA A 81 2.16 20.85 -1.19
N ILE A 82 1.46 21.38 -0.17
CA ILE A 82 1.42 22.82 0.15
C ILE A 82 2.83 23.34 0.43
N LYS A 83 3.57 22.68 1.32
CA LYS A 83 4.95 23.07 1.68
C LYS A 83 5.88 23.12 0.47
N ASN A 84 5.67 22.22 -0.49
CA ASN A 84 6.47 22.13 -1.71
C ASN A 84 5.84 22.86 -2.91
N LYS A 85 4.80 23.67 -2.69
CA LYS A 85 4.12 24.49 -3.71
C LYS A 85 3.74 23.70 -4.97
N THR A 86 3.17 22.51 -4.78
CA THR A 86 2.77 21.60 -5.86
C THR A 86 1.36 21.05 -5.63
N ALA A 87 0.75 20.50 -6.66
CA ALA A 87 -0.54 19.82 -6.53
C ALA A 87 -0.39 18.53 -5.69
N PRO A 88 -1.30 18.24 -4.74
CA PRO A 88 -1.28 17.03 -3.93
C PRO A 88 -1.19 15.74 -4.76
N ALA A 89 -1.92 15.65 -5.86
CA ALA A 89 -1.85 14.51 -6.77
C ALA A 89 -0.44 14.33 -7.35
N LYS A 90 0.16 15.40 -7.90
CA LYS A 90 1.51 15.35 -8.47
C LYS A 90 2.56 14.94 -7.43
N TRP A 91 2.46 15.49 -6.22
CA TRP A 91 3.34 15.14 -5.10
C TRP A 91 3.22 13.68 -4.69
N THR A 92 1.99 13.22 -4.52
CA THR A 92 1.64 11.86 -4.11
C THR A 92 2.20 10.83 -5.09
N TYR A 93 1.94 11.00 -6.39
CA TYR A 93 2.44 10.06 -7.40
C TYR A 93 3.98 10.07 -7.50
N ALA A 94 4.62 11.24 -7.38
CA ALA A 94 6.09 11.30 -7.36
C ALA A 94 6.69 10.53 -6.18
N ASN A 95 6.07 10.62 -5.00
CA ASN A 95 6.52 9.89 -3.82
C ASN A 95 6.23 8.39 -3.92
N ILE A 96 5.08 8.00 -4.48
CA ILE A 96 4.76 6.60 -4.78
C ILE A 96 5.86 6.00 -5.66
N GLU A 97 6.20 6.66 -6.78
CA GLU A 97 7.27 6.20 -7.67
C GLU A 97 8.61 6.06 -6.94
N HIS A 98 8.97 7.07 -6.15
CA HIS A 98 10.22 7.08 -5.40
C HIS A 98 10.30 5.96 -4.36
N MET A 99 9.26 5.83 -3.52
CA MET A 99 9.19 4.80 -2.49
C MET A 99 9.09 3.40 -3.09
N ARG A 100 8.41 3.23 -4.23
CA ARG A 100 8.38 1.95 -4.95
C ARG A 100 9.79 1.54 -5.37
N GLY A 101 10.58 2.48 -5.89
CA GLY A 101 11.99 2.27 -6.20
C GLY A 101 12.79 1.80 -4.99
N GLN A 102 12.59 2.44 -3.83
CA GLN A 102 13.24 2.03 -2.58
C GLN A 102 12.80 0.64 -2.12
N PHE A 103 11.51 0.32 -2.19
CA PHE A 103 11.00 -1.02 -1.86
C PHE A 103 11.58 -2.12 -2.74
N LYS A 104 11.65 -1.88 -4.05
CA LYS A 104 12.27 -2.81 -5.00
C LYS A 104 13.76 -2.99 -4.71
N ALA A 105 14.47 -1.90 -4.40
CA ALA A 105 15.88 -1.95 -4.02
C ALA A 105 16.13 -2.75 -2.73
N MET A 106 15.18 -2.79 -1.80
CA MET A 106 15.24 -3.64 -0.60
C MET A 106 14.96 -5.12 -0.89
N GLY A 107 14.45 -5.46 -2.08
CA GLY A 107 14.24 -6.84 -2.51
C GLY A 107 13.10 -7.57 -1.79
N TYR A 108 12.06 -6.87 -1.33
CA TYR A 108 10.90 -7.51 -0.71
C TYR A 108 10.09 -8.33 -1.73
N ALA A 109 9.55 -9.46 -1.26
CA ALA A 109 8.75 -10.44 -1.98
C ALA A 109 7.30 -9.98 -2.23
N ILE A 110 7.15 -8.75 -2.75
CA ILE A 110 5.85 -8.11 -3.00
C ILE A 110 5.29 -8.56 -4.35
N ASP A 111 3.99 -8.88 -4.37
CA ASP A 111 3.21 -9.03 -5.60
C ASP A 111 2.79 -7.64 -6.13
N TRP A 112 3.64 -7.05 -6.97
CA TRP A 112 3.40 -5.73 -7.57
C TRP A 112 2.27 -5.73 -8.60
N SER A 113 1.80 -6.90 -9.06
CA SER A 113 0.65 -6.97 -9.97
C SER A 113 -0.66 -6.55 -9.28
N ARG A 114 -0.67 -6.52 -7.94
CA ARG A 114 -1.79 -6.15 -7.09
C ARG A 114 -1.62 -4.79 -6.41
N GLU A 115 -0.69 -3.97 -6.89
CA GLU A 115 -0.47 -2.62 -6.40
C GLU A 115 -1.72 -1.73 -6.59
N PHE A 116 -2.07 -0.95 -5.58
CA PHE A 116 -3.14 0.05 -5.65
C PHE A 116 -2.76 1.31 -4.87
N ALA A 117 -3.40 2.43 -5.17
CA ALA A 117 -3.33 3.64 -4.36
C ALA A 117 -4.74 4.09 -4.00
N THR A 118 -4.97 4.45 -2.73
CA THR A 118 -6.32 4.79 -2.25
C THR A 118 -6.89 6.04 -2.90
N CYS A 119 -6.03 6.89 -3.48
CA CYS A 119 -6.40 8.12 -4.16
C CYS A 119 -6.89 7.95 -5.61
N THR A 120 -6.88 6.72 -6.17
CA THR A 120 -7.34 6.50 -7.55
C THR A 120 -8.85 6.21 -7.61
N PRO A 121 -9.56 6.65 -8.67
CA PRO A 121 -10.99 6.41 -8.82
C PRO A 121 -11.38 4.94 -8.80
N GLU A 122 -10.53 4.07 -9.34
CA GLU A 122 -10.73 2.62 -9.38
C GLU A 122 -10.77 2.03 -7.97
N TYR A 123 -10.09 2.66 -7.01
CA TYR A 123 -10.14 2.27 -5.61
C TYR A 123 -11.32 2.92 -4.87
N TYR A 124 -11.38 4.25 -4.83
CA TYR A 124 -12.33 4.94 -3.94
C TYR A 124 -13.79 4.83 -4.38
N VAL A 125 -14.08 4.41 -5.62
CA VAL A 125 -15.46 4.11 -6.04
C VAL A 125 -16.11 3.06 -5.14
N HIS A 126 -15.31 2.14 -4.58
CA HIS A 126 -15.78 1.09 -3.70
C HIS A 126 -16.19 1.62 -2.32
N GLU A 127 -15.43 2.56 -1.73
CA GLU A 127 -15.80 3.20 -0.46
C GLU A 127 -17.03 4.09 -0.62
N GLN A 128 -17.16 4.83 -1.73
CA GLN A 128 -18.35 5.63 -2.02
C GLN A 128 -19.61 4.74 -2.11
N ARG A 129 -19.48 3.59 -2.80
CA ARG A 129 -20.56 2.59 -2.88
C ARG A 129 -20.86 1.97 -1.51
N MET A 130 -19.86 1.72 -0.67
CA MET A 130 -20.05 1.23 0.68
C MET A 130 -20.77 2.27 1.55
N PHE A 131 -20.30 3.52 1.54
CA PHE A 131 -20.88 4.63 2.29
C PHE A 131 -22.36 4.83 1.94
N THR A 132 -22.72 4.86 0.66
CA THR A 132 -24.13 4.99 0.23
C THR A 132 -24.99 3.79 0.67
N ARG A 133 -24.43 2.59 0.75
CA ARG A 133 -25.13 1.42 1.33
C ARG A 133 -25.33 1.56 2.83
N LEU A 134 -24.33 2.04 3.57
CA LEU A 134 -24.42 2.31 5.00
C LEU A 134 -25.46 3.39 5.31
N MET A 135 -25.47 4.47 4.52
CA MET A 135 -26.47 5.55 4.59
C MET A 135 -27.90 5.01 4.40
N ARG A 136 -28.13 4.20 3.36
CA ARG A 136 -29.46 3.59 3.10
C ARG A 136 -29.92 2.65 4.21
N LYS A 137 -28.99 2.04 4.96
CA LYS A 137 -29.28 1.17 6.10
C LYS A 137 -29.41 1.91 7.44
N GLY A 138 -29.27 3.24 7.45
CA GLY A 138 -29.25 4.04 8.68
C GLY A 138 -27.99 3.87 9.54
N LEU A 139 -26.96 3.19 9.01
CA LEU A 139 -25.68 2.97 9.70
C LEU A 139 -24.71 4.16 9.55
N ALA A 140 -24.95 5.00 8.55
CA ALA A 140 -24.36 6.33 8.42
C ALA A 140 -25.49 7.35 8.34
N TYR A 141 -25.35 8.47 9.04
CA TYR A 141 -26.36 9.53 9.08
C TYR A 141 -25.70 10.87 9.39
N ARG A 142 -26.41 11.97 9.09
CA ARG A 142 -25.97 13.33 9.40
C ARG A 142 -26.61 13.80 10.70
N ARG A 143 -25.79 14.27 11.65
CA ARG A 143 -26.22 14.89 12.90
C ARG A 143 -25.27 16.02 13.27
N ASN A 144 -25.76 17.05 13.95
CA ASN A 144 -24.90 18.06 14.54
C ASN A 144 -24.09 17.49 15.71
N ALA A 145 -22.80 17.81 15.75
CA ALA A 145 -21.88 17.44 16.82
C ALA A 145 -20.89 18.60 17.05
N VAL A 146 -20.40 18.73 18.27
CA VAL A 146 -19.29 19.63 18.59
C VAL A 146 -18.00 18.96 18.09
N VAL A 147 -17.15 19.73 17.41
CA VAL A 147 -15.88 19.26 16.86
C VAL A 147 -14.74 20.13 17.35
N ASN A 148 -13.54 19.56 17.41
CA ASN A 148 -12.32 20.32 17.62
C ASN A 148 -11.91 20.96 16.29
N TRP A 149 -11.80 22.29 16.25
CA TRP A 149 -11.38 23.05 15.08
C TRP A 149 -9.92 23.49 15.24
N ASP A 150 -9.08 23.14 14.28
CA ASP A 150 -7.69 23.62 14.19
C ASP A 150 -7.66 24.89 13.30
N PRO A 151 -7.35 26.09 13.84
CA PRO A 151 -7.42 27.35 13.09
C PRO A 151 -6.12 27.73 12.36
N VAL A 152 -5.08 26.88 12.40
CA VAL A 152 -3.76 27.12 11.75
C VAL A 152 -3.86 27.12 10.23
#